data_AF-A0A1J3EEC0-F1
#
_entry.id   AF-A0A1J3EEC0-F1
#
_cell.length_a   1.000
_cell.length_b   1.000
_cell.length_c   1.000
_cell.angle_alpha   90.00
_cell.angle_beta   90.00
_cell.angle_gamma   90.00
#
_symmetry.space_group_name_H-M   'P 1'
#
loop_
_entity.id
_entity.type
_entity.pdbx_description
1 polymer ?
#
loop_
_entity_poly.entity_id
_entity_poly.type
_entity_poly.pdbx_seq_one_letter_code
_entity_poly.pdbx_strand_id
1 'polypeptide(L)'
;EEAAELKSIISGELPAGWEKALPTYTPESPGDATRNLSQQCLNALAKVVPGFLGGSADLASSNMTLLKAMGNFQKDTPEERNLRFGVREHGMGAICNGIALHSPGFIPYCATFFVFTDYM
;
A
#
# COMPACT_ATOMS: atom_id res chain seq x y z
N GLU A 1 10.13 -19.77 8.36
CA GLU A 1 9.35 -18.88 7.47
C GLU A 1 9.40 -17.44 8.00
N GLU A 2 8.88 -17.20 9.20
CA GLU A 2 8.90 -15.89 9.88
C GLU A 2 10.28 -15.21 9.96
N ALA A 3 11.36 -15.97 10.25
CA ALA A 3 12.70 -15.41 10.29
C ALA A 3 13.19 -14.87 8.93
N ALA A 4 12.78 -15.51 7.83
CA ALA A 4 13.13 -15.07 6.48
C ALA A 4 12.32 -13.83 6.10
N GLU A 5 11.04 -13.79 6.47
CA GLU A 5 10.19 -12.60 6.30
C GLU A 5 10.74 -11.41 7.09
N LEU A 6 11.01 -11.59 8.39
CA LEU A 6 11.61 -10.55 9.22
C LEU A 6 12.94 -10.05 8.66
N LYS A 7 13.79 -10.96 8.16
CA LYS A 7 15.04 -10.58 7.49
C LYS A 7 14.77 -9.68 6.29
N SER A 8 13.80 -10.01 5.45
CA SER A 8 13.42 -9.19 4.28
C SER A 8 12.92 -7.79 4.69
N ILE A 9 12.18 -7.69 5.79
CA ILE A 9 11.68 -6.42 6.33
C ILE A 9 12.83 -5.56 6.86
N ILE A 10 13.81 -6.17 7.54
CA ILE A 10 14.96 -5.46 8.13
C ILE A 10 15.99 -5.09 7.06
N SER A 11 16.20 -5.92 6.04
CA SER A 11 17.19 -5.66 4.99
C SER A 11 16.65 -4.78 3.86
N GLY A 12 15.33 -4.75 3.64
CA GLY A 12 14.72 -4.10 2.49
C GLY A 12 14.84 -4.90 1.19
N GLU A 13 15.30 -6.16 1.27
CA GLU A 13 15.36 -7.05 0.12
C GLU A 13 13.93 -7.48 -0.28
N LEU A 14 13.51 -7.08 -1.47
CA LEU A 14 12.23 -7.53 -2.02
C LEU A 14 12.27 -9.03 -2.36
N PRO A 15 11.16 -9.76 -2.16
CA PRO A 15 11.06 -11.16 -2.57
C PRO A 15 11.38 -11.34 -4.06
N ALA A 16 12.18 -12.36 -4.38
CA ALA A 16 12.57 -12.61 -5.76
C ALA A 16 11.35 -12.84 -6.67
N GLY A 17 11.26 -12.11 -7.76
CA GLY A 17 10.16 -12.24 -8.72
C GLY A 17 8.86 -11.56 -8.30
N TRP A 18 8.87 -10.69 -7.28
CA TRP A 18 7.69 -9.92 -6.84
C TRP A 18 6.99 -9.20 -8.00
N GLU A 19 7.76 -8.72 -8.97
CA GLU A 19 7.29 -7.97 -10.13
C GLU A 19 6.38 -8.80 -11.04
N LYS A 20 6.53 -10.14 -11.02
CA LYS A 20 5.68 -11.06 -11.79
C LYS A 20 4.25 -11.13 -11.28
N ALA A 21 3.99 -10.64 -10.06
CA ALA A 21 2.64 -10.52 -9.54
C ALA A 21 1.85 -9.38 -10.20
N LEU A 22 2.54 -8.38 -10.78
CA LEU A 22 1.88 -7.22 -11.37
C LEU A 22 1.05 -7.62 -12.59
N PRO A 23 -0.15 -7.03 -12.76
CA PRO A 23 -0.96 -7.24 -13.95
C PRO A 23 -0.30 -6.61 -15.18
N THR A 24 -0.49 -7.23 -16.34
CA THR A 24 -0.08 -6.70 -17.64
C THR A 24 -1.32 -6.28 -18.43
N TYR A 25 -1.21 -5.18 -19.16
CA TYR A 25 -2.27 -4.64 -20.00
C TYR A 25 -1.75 -4.50 -21.44
N THR A 26 -2.61 -4.81 -22.40
CA THR A 26 -2.33 -4.68 -23.84
C THR A 26 -3.34 -3.71 -24.48
N PRO A 27 -3.10 -3.22 -25.70
CA PRO A 27 -4.08 -2.39 -26.41
C PRO A 27 -5.47 -3.03 -26.59
N GLU A 28 -5.56 -4.35 -26.55
CA GLU A 28 -6.80 -5.13 -26.65
C GLU A 28 -7.52 -5.28 -25.30
N SER A 29 -6.88 -4.91 -24.19
CA SER A 29 -7.50 -4.95 -22.87
C SER A 29 -8.63 -3.92 -22.79
N PRO A 30 -9.78 -4.24 -22.17
CA PRO A 30 -10.85 -3.27 -21.97
C PRO A 30 -10.35 -2.02 -21.25
N GLY A 31 -10.77 -0.84 -21.71
CA GLY A 31 -10.41 0.42 -21.08
C GLY A 31 -10.94 0.52 -19.65
N ASP A 32 -10.09 0.98 -18.73
CA ASP A 32 -10.43 1.17 -17.33
C ASP A 32 -9.76 2.43 -16.78
N ALA A 33 -10.31 2.99 -15.71
CA ALA A 33 -9.71 4.13 -15.04
C ALA A 33 -8.37 3.73 -14.40
N THR A 34 -7.34 4.56 -14.53
CA THR A 34 -6.00 4.26 -13.99
C THR A 34 -6.00 4.06 -12.47
N ARG A 35 -6.94 4.65 -11.72
CA ARG A 35 -7.14 4.36 -10.29
C ARG A 35 -7.56 2.91 -10.03
N ASN A 36 -8.35 2.30 -10.91
CA ASN A 36 -8.75 0.91 -10.81
C ASN A 36 -7.57 -0.01 -11.14
N LEU A 37 -6.76 0.36 -12.14
CA LEU A 37 -5.52 -0.33 -12.45
C LEU A 37 -4.52 -0.25 -11.29
N SER A 38 -4.41 0.92 -10.64
CA SER A 38 -3.63 1.10 -9.41
C SER A 38 -4.11 0.15 -8.31
N GLN A 39 -5.43 0.03 -8.07
CA GLN A 39 -5.98 -0.94 -7.12
C GLN A 39 -5.56 -2.38 -7.42
N GLN A 40 -5.55 -2.77 -8.70
CA GLN A 40 -5.15 -4.10 -9.12
C GLN A 40 -3.68 -4.34 -8.77
N CYS A 41 -2.80 -3.38 -9.04
CA CYS A 41 -1.39 -3.44 -8.64
C CYS A 41 -1.22 -3.51 -7.12
N LEU A 42 -1.91 -2.67 -6.34
CA LEU A 42 -1.84 -2.69 -4.87
C LEU A 42 -2.20 -4.07 -4.31
N ASN A 43 -3.28 -4.67 -4.82
CA ASN A 43 -3.76 -5.97 -4.38
C ASN A 43 -2.89 -7.14 -4.87
N ALA A 44 -2.20 -6.99 -6.00
CA ALA A 44 -1.20 -7.95 -6.45
C ALA A 44 0.04 -7.92 -5.53
N LEU A 45 0.57 -6.73 -5.26
CA LEU A 45 1.77 -6.53 -4.44
C LEU A 45 1.56 -6.96 -2.99
N ALA A 46 0.41 -6.65 -2.38
CA ALA A 46 0.11 -7.03 -1.01
C ALA A 46 0.20 -8.54 -0.73
N LYS A 47 0.05 -9.38 -1.75
CA LYS A 47 0.15 -10.85 -1.63
C LYS A 47 1.60 -11.35 -1.58
N VAL A 48 2.54 -10.62 -2.18
CA VAL A 48 3.90 -11.09 -2.42
C VAL A 48 4.97 -10.23 -1.76
N VAL A 49 4.62 -9.01 -1.31
CA VAL A 49 5.52 -8.11 -0.58
C VAL A 49 5.02 -8.01 0.87
N PRO A 50 5.66 -8.70 1.84
CA PRO A 50 5.20 -8.75 3.22
C PRO A 50 5.07 -7.37 3.88
N GLY A 51 6.06 -6.49 3.66
CA GLY A 51 6.08 -5.15 4.24
C GLY A 51 5.25 -4.11 3.51
N PHE A 52 4.43 -4.51 2.52
CA PHE A 52 3.56 -3.59 1.79
C PHE A 52 2.29 -3.30 2.58
N LEU A 53 2.11 -2.05 2.98
CA LEU A 53 0.97 -1.58 3.76
C LEU A 53 0.67 -0.12 3.46
N GLY A 54 -0.51 0.36 3.84
CA GLY A 54 -0.87 1.74 3.53
C GLY A 54 -2.36 1.99 3.53
N GLY A 55 -2.78 3.12 2.98
CA GLY A 55 -4.18 3.44 2.91
C GLY A 55 -4.47 4.83 2.38
N SER A 56 -5.59 5.40 2.83
CA SER A 56 -6.09 6.67 2.32
C SER A 56 -6.61 7.57 3.42
N ALA A 57 -6.52 8.88 3.16
CA ALA A 57 -7.14 9.93 3.96
C ALA A 57 -8.67 9.95 3.76
N ASP A 58 -9.37 8.94 4.27
CA ASP A 58 -10.84 8.76 4.19
C ASP A 58 -11.44 8.60 2.78
N LEU A 59 -10.60 8.50 1.75
CA LEU A 59 -11.02 8.40 0.35
C LEU A 59 -10.79 7.00 -0.24
N ALA A 60 -10.74 5.96 0.58
CA ALA A 60 -10.30 4.63 0.15
C ALA A 60 -11.15 4.02 -1.00
N SER A 61 -12.46 4.26 -1.00
CA SER A 61 -13.37 3.83 -2.06
C SER A 61 -13.29 4.69 -3.32
N SER A 62 -12.88 5.95 -3.21
CA SER A 62 -12.73 6.87 -4.35
C SER A 62 -11.37 6.72 -5.02
N ASN A 63 -10.33 6.53 -4.22
CA ASN A 63 -8.95 6.35 -4.63
C ASN A 63 -8.63 4.89 -5.00
N MET A 64 -9.53 3.98 -4.64
CA MET A 64 -9.42 2.54 -4.93
C MET A 64 -8.22 1.89 -4.23
N THR A 65 -7.98 2.22 -2.97
CA THR A 65 -6.74 1.86 -2.27
C THR A 65 -6.84 0.72 -1.25
N LEU A 66 -8.01 0.10 -1.08
CA LEU A 66 -8.15 -1.03 -0.15
C LEU A 66 -7.38 -2.28 -0.64
N LEU A 67 -6.57 -2.84 0.26
CA LEU A 67 -6.00 -4.17 0.15
C LEU A 67 -7.09 -5.19 0.55
N LYS A 68 -7.76 -5.78 -0.43
CA LYS A 68 -8.96 -6.62 -0.26
C LYS A 68 -8.72 -7.89 0.56
N ALA A 69 -7.49 -8.41 0.55
CA ALA A 69 -7.11 -9.59 1.30
C ALA A 69 -6.58 -9.28 2.71
N MET A 70 -6.56 -8.00 3.11
CA MET A 70 -6.10 -7.54 4.42
C MET A 70 -7.26 -6.84 5.14
N GLY A 71 -7.26 -6.93 6.47
CA GLY A 71 -8.12 -6.16 7.35
C GLY A 71 -7.58 -4.75 7.62
N ASN A 72 -8.15 -4.10 8.63
CA ASN A 72 -7.78 -2.74 9.03
C ASN A 72 -6.77 -2.76 10.17
N PHE A 73 -5.71 -1.98 10.04
CA PHE A 73 -4.81 -1.72 11.15
C PHE A 73 -5.59 -0.98 12.25
N GLN A 74 -5.74 -1.60 13.41
CA GLN A 74 -6.42 -1.06 14.59
C GLN A 74 -5.70 -1.50 15.86
N LYS A 75 -6.10 -0.95 17.00
CA LYS A 75 -5.55 -1.32 18.31
C LYS A 75 -5.57 -2.83 18.56
N ASP A 76 -6.67 -3.49 18.19
CA ASP A 76 -6.88 -4.91 18.47
C ASP A 76 -6.46 -5.81 17.28
N THR A 77 -6.09 -5.22 16.14
CA THR A 77 -5.62 -5.91 14.92
C THR A 77 -4.40 -5.18 14.32
N PRO A 78 -3.28 -5.04 15.07
CA PRO A 78 -2.10 -4.33 14.61
C PRO A 78 -1.32 -5.03 13.49
N GLU A 79 -1.59 -6.32 13.24
CA GLU A 79 -1.02 -7.11 12.16
C GLU A 79 -1.59 -6.75 10.77
N GLU A 80 -2.71 -6.03 10.74
CA GLU A 80 -3.42 -5.72 9.52
C GLU A 80 -2.82 -4.53 8.76
N ARG A 81 -3.07 -4.48 7.44
CA ARG A 81 -2.27 -3.63 6.53
C ARG A 81 -3.01 -2.46 5.89
N ASN A 82 -4.33 -2.33 6.09
CA ASN A 82 -5.07 -1.14 5.68
C ASN A 82 -5.06 -0.06 6.78
N LEU A 83 -4.27 0.99 6.59
CA LEU A 83 -4.23 2.17 7.45
C LEU A 83 -5.40 3.12 7.12
N ARG A 84 -6.20 3.46 8.15
CA ARG A 84 -7.37 4.34 8.03
C ARG A 84 -7.03 5.72 8.58
N PHE A 85 -6.41 6.55 7.74
CA PHE A 85 -5.82 7.81 8.20
C PHE A 85 -6.85 8.89 8.63
N GLY A 86 -8.10 8.78 8.15
CA GLY A 86 -9.10 9.85 8.27
C GLY A 86 -8.75 11.05 7.39
N VAL A 87 -9.48 12.17 7.49
CA VAL A 87 -9.21 13.39 6.70
C VAL A 87 -7.99 14.13 7.28
N ARG A 88 -6.78 13.61 7.01
CA ARG A 88 -5.52 14.02 7.62
C ARG A 88 -4.34 13.86 6.66
N GLU A 89 -4.37 14.53 5.52
CA GLU A 89 -3.39 14.41 4.45
C GLU A 89 -1.94 14.65 4.94
N HIS A 90 -1.71 15.78 5.61
CA HIS A 90 -0.38 16.12 6.13
C HIS A 90 0.13 15.06 7.12
N GLY A 91 -0.72 14.69 8.08
CA GLY A 91 -0.39 13.68 9.09
C GLY A 91 -0.13 12.32 8.45
N MET A 92 -0.93 11.92 7.46
CA MET A 92 -0.75 10.70 6.68
C MET A 92 0.63 10.67 5.99
N GLY A 93 1.01 11.76 5.31
CA GLY A 93 2.32 11.88 4.67
C GLY A 93 3.47 11.74 5.66
N ALA A 94 3.42 12.47 6.78
CA ALA A 94 4.42 12.40 7.83
C ALA A 94 4.52 11.01 8.48
N ILE A 95 3.38 10.33 8.70
CA ILE A 95 3.34 8.95 9.22
C ILE A 95 4.02 7.99 8.24
N CYS A 96 3.73 8.09 6.94
CA CYS A 96 4.38 7.27 5.92
C CYS A 96 5.89 7.48 5.87
N ASN A 97 6.38 8.71 6.03
CA ASN A 97 7.82 8.98 6.18
C ASN A 97 8.40 8.24 7.38
N GLY A 98 7.74 8.30 8.54
CA GLY A 98 8.17 7.58 9.75
C GLY A 98 8.21 6.07 9.57
N ILE A 99 7.20 5.49 8.91
CA ILE A 99 7.16 4.04 8.60
C ILE A 99 8.33 3.64 7.71
N ALA A 100 8.57 4.39 6.62
CA ALA A 100 9.66 4.09 5.69
C ALA A 100 11.05 4.23 6.34
N LEU A 101 11.21 5.18 7.28
CA LEU A 101 12.46 5.37 8.03
C LEU A 101 12.69 4.33 9.13
N HIS A 102 11.62 3.66 9.61
CA HIS A 102 11.73 2.69 10.70
C HIS A 102 12.43 1.40 10.27
N SER A 103 12.09 0.87 9.08
CA SER A 103 12.72 -0.32 8.51
C SER A 103 12.66 -0.27 6.99
N PRO A 104 13.75 -0.58 6.27
CA PRO A 104 13.82 -0.42 4.81
C PRO A 104 12.86 -1.32 4.02
N GLY A 105 12.38 -2.42 4.61
CA GLY A 105 11.41 -3.32 3.99
C GLY A 105 9.95 -2.99 4.30
N PHE A 106 9.65 -2.00 5.15
CA PHE A 106 8.30 -1.44 5.20
C PHE A 106 8.11 -0.47 4.04
N ILE A 107 7.10 -0.73 3.22
CA ILE A 107 6.81 0.00 1.99
C ILE A 107 5.43 0.63 2.16
N PRO A 108 5.34 1.81 2.77
CA PRO A 108 4.09 2.50 2.98
C PRO A 108 3.58 3.12 1.67
N TYR A 109 2.26 3.06 1.45
CA TYR A 109 1.59 3.94 0.50
C TYR A 109 0.53 4.78 1.21
N CYS A 110 0.29 5.99 0.66
CA CYS A 110 -0.76 6.89 1.10
C CYS A 110 -1.52 7.44 -0.10
N ALA A 111 -2.75 7.91 0.12
CA ALA A 111 -3.58 8.41 -0.96
C ALA A 111 -4.65 9.40 -0.51
N THR A 112 -4.78 10.48 -1.27
CA THR A 112 -5.90 11.45 -1.24
C THR A 112 -6.24 11.85 -2.69
N PHE A 113 -7.19 12.76 -2.92
CA PHE A 113 -7.37 13.33 -4.25
C PHE A 113 -6.19 14.23 -4.61
N PHE A 114 -5.82 14.27 -5.89
CA PHE A 114 -4.61 15.00 -6.31
C PHE A 114 -4.69 16.50 -5.97
N VAL A 115 -5.88 17.10 -5.96
CA VAL A 115 -6.06 18.51 -5.55
C VAL A 115 -5.71 18.78 -4.07
N PHE A 116 -5.72 17.75 -3.21
CA PHE A 116 -5.40 17.89 -1.79
C PHE A 116 -3.93 17.57 -1.47
N THR A 117 -3.08 17.35 -2.48
CA THR A 117 -1.64 17.25 -2.22
C THR A 117 -1.07 18.53 -1.63
N ASP A 118 -1.70 19.68 -1.90
CA ASP A 118 -1.33 20.97 -1.29
C ASP A 118 -1.37 20.95 0.25
N TYR A 119 -2.08 19.99 0.86
CA TYR A 119 -2.15 19.84 2.31
C TYR A 119 -0.96 19.07 2.92
N MET A 120 -0.13 18.37 2.14
CA MET A 120 0.82 17.37 2.66
C MET A 120 2.25 17.44 2.11
#